data_AF-A0A368F7L9-F1
#
_entry.id   AF-A0A368F7L9-F1
#
_cell.length_a   1.000
_cell.length_b   1.000
_cell.length_c   1.000
_cell.angle_alpha   90.00
_cell.angle_beta   90.00
_cell.angle_gamma   90.00
#
_symmetry.space_group_name_H-M   'P 1'
#
loop_
_entity.id
_entity.type
_entity.pdbx_description
1 polymer ?
#
loop_
_entity_poly.entity_id
_entity_poly.type
_entity_poly.pdbx_seq_one_letter_code
_entity_poly.pdbx_strand_id
1 'polypeptide(L)'
;LVDDFFPCRAETRSIAFADGRKNQLWVPLIEKALAKQLGSYSRLRAGRTIEGLAMLTGAPVEVVSLEDETDKDIRWARILSAREAGFIMGCSCGAGKRAVNEEVFRRNGLLAKHAYSVLDVRQEGEHRVLRLRNPWGSFVWKGKWSNNWSGWPQDLKRKLLSGEPSTGTFWISYDDFLSHFDSVDIAKIRWYQGWAELRIPIQMGGEFMNSDRAVRILIEEPTEVCLTLFQSGARTAHDQVDLLICVHMVSASGTIGDLICRSARKLEAFVSTGDVFLRPGQYIVVCHSLTTLGTRKIHGCLAIHSSKPMFADMVPCPPTVYTDSLVQLTLKEGKLHSSLNGVFPRYITDNFSGLLLMVDNVLEDMWVHVKVECSNSTNVLSSRGTLDVADSIPPLSRQVLF
;
A
#
# COMPACT_ATOMS: atom_id res chain seq x y z
N LEU A 1 8.43 -1.87 -24.60
CA LEU A 1 9.52 -1.36 -25.46
C LEU A 1 9.31 0.12 -25.76
N VAL A 2 10.36 0.92 -25.67
CA VAL A 2 10.41 2.36 -26.02
C VAL A 2 11.62 2.60 -26.91
N ASP A 3 11.51 3.52 -27.85
CA ASP A 3 12.63 4.07 -28.62
C ASP A 3 13.42 5.12 -27.80
N ASP A 4 14.45 5.71 -28.40
CA ASP A 4 15.37 6.69 -27.81
C ASP A 4 15.07 8.16 -28.20
N PHE A 5 13.90 8.46 -28.78
CA PHE A 5 13.49 9.84 -29.02
C PHE A 5 12.97 10.50 -27.74
N PHE A 6 13.63 11.56 -27.25
CA PHE A 6 13.22 12.26 -26.04
C PHE A 6 12.58 13.62 -26.33
N PRO A 7 11.57 14.04 -25.54
CA PRO A 7 11.13 15.42 -25.53
C PRO A 7 12.28 16.33 -25.08
N CYS A 8 12.61 17.31 -25.92
CA CYS A 8 13.65 18.29 -25.64
C CYS A 8 13.07 19.70 -25.57
N ARG A 9 13.69 20.56 -24.75
CA ARG A 9 13.36 22.00 -24.69
C ARG A 9 13.90 22.67 -25.94
N ALA A 10 13.08 23.51 -26.58
CA ALA A 10 13.45 24.16 -27.84
C ALA A 10 14.65 25.11 -27.67
N GLU A 11 14.73 25.80 -26.53
CA GLU A 11 15.71 26.84 -26.27
C GLU A 11 17.09 26.26 -25.91
N THR A 12 17.11 25.30 -24.98
CA THR A 12 18.35 24.73 -24.44
C THR A 12 18.82 23.48 -25.17
N ARG A 13 17.97 22.88 -26.02
CA ARG A 13 18.16 21.56 -26.64
C ARG A 13 18.48 20.44 -25.64
N SER A 14 18.15 20.64 -24.37
CA SER A 14 18.31 19.64 -23.31
C SER A 14 17.04 18.79 -23.19
N ILE A 15 17.17 17.60 -22.61
CA ILE A 15 16.02 16.76 -22.26
C ILE A 15 15.06 17.56 -21.36
N ALA A 16 13.75 17.46 -21.64
CA ALA A 16 12.74 18.28 -20.98
C ALA A 16 12.37 17.78 -19.57
N PHE A 17 12.42 16.46 -19.36
CA PHE A 17 11.98 15.76 -18.15
C PHE A 17 13.16 15.22 -17.33
N ALA A 18 13.09 13.98 -16.83
CA ALA A 18 14.13 13.41 -15.98
C ALA A 18 15.49 13.41 -16.69
N ASP A 19 16.51 13.87 -15.99
CA ASP A 19 17.88 13.93 -16.49
C ASP A 19 18.81 13.11 -15.60
N GLY A 20 19.68 12.32 -16.23
CA GLY A 20 20.65 11.47 -15.56
C GLY A 20 21.96 12.21 -15.36
N ARG A 21 22.55 12.12 -14.17
CA ARG A 21 23.89 12.70 -13.93
C ARG A 21 24.89 12.14 -14.93
N LYS A 22 25.78 13.00 -15.44
CA LYS A 22 26.80 12.65 -16.44
C LYS A 22 26.19 12.13 -17.75
N ASN A 23 25.06 12.69 -18.19
CA ASN A 23 24.37 12.36 -19.45
C ASN A 23 23.99 10.87 -19.56
N GLN A 24 23.58 10.26 -18.44
CA GLN A 24 23.15 8.88 -18.41
C GLN A 24 21.69 8.75 -18.87
N LEU A 25 21.46 8.03 -19.98
CA LEU A 25 20.12 7.91 -20.60
C LEU A 25 19.18 6.90 -19.92
N TRP A 26 19.66 6.05 -19.01
CA TRP A 26 18.81 5.04 -18.38
C TRP A 26 17.68 5.65 -17.54
N VAL A 27 17.91 6.83 -16.94
CA VAL A 27 16.89 7.55 -16.14
C VAL A 27 15.72 8.04 -17.03
N PRO A 28 15.95 8.86 -18.09
CA PRO A 28 14.88 9.27 -18.97
C PRO A 28 14.22 8.11 -19.72
N LEU A 29 14.95 7.01 -20.00
CA LEU A 29 14.36 5.81 -20.60
C LEU A 29 13.33 5.14 -19.68
N ILE A 30 13.62 5.02 -18.39
CA ILE A 30 12.68 4.48 -17.39
C ILE A 30 11.45 5.39 -17.28
N GLU A 31 11.66 6.71 -17.16
CA GLU A 31 10.55 7.66 -17.11
C GLU A 31 9.67 7.58 -18.36
N LYS A 32 10.29 7.49 -19.55
CA LYS A 32 9.58 7.33 -20.82
C LYS A 32 8.79 6.03 -20.90
N ALA A 33 9.38 4.91 -20.48
CA ALA A 33 8.70 3.62 -20.43
C ALA A 33 7.46 3.70 -19.54
N LEU A 34 7.58 4.40 -18.42
CA LEU A 34 6.46 4.59 -17.52
C LEU A 34 5.39 5.53 -18.08
N ALA A 35 5.79 6.65 -18.68
CA ALA A 35 4.90 7.54 -19.39
C ALA A 35 4.09 6.80 -20.46
N LYS A 36 4.75 5.92 -21.23
CA LYS A 36 4.09 5.08 -22.25
C LYS A 36 3.06 4.12 -21.63
N GLN A 37 3.40 3.47 -20.51
CA GLN A 37 2.49 2.55 -19.83
C GLN A 37 1.26 3.27 -19.25
N LEU A 38 1.43 4.50 -18.77
CA LEU A 38 0.33 5.31 -18.23
C LEU A 38 -0.43 6.09 -19.30
N GLY A 39 0.14 6.24 -20.51
CA GLY A 39 -0.46 6.87 -21.68
C GLY A 39 0.17 8.21 -22.09
N SER A 40 0.83 8.93 -21.17
CA SER A 40 1.55 10.18 -21.48
C SER A 40 2.48 10.61 -20.33
N TYR A 41 3.40 11.54 -20.63
CA TYR A 41 4.22 12.22 -19.60
C TYR A 41 3.36 13.07 -18.65
N SER A 42 2.23 13.63 -19.10
CA SER A 42 1.37 14.44 -18.24
C SER A 42 0.76 13.64 -17.08
N ARG A 43 0.61 12.32 -17.24
CA ARG A 43 0.13 11.43 -16.17
C ARG A 43 1.20 11.08 -15.11
N LEU A 44 2.46 11.44 -15.33
CA LEU A 44 3.53 11.30 -14.32
C LEU A 44 3.55 12.45 -13.32
N ARG A 45 2.74 13.49 -13.52
CA ARG A 45 2.75 14.68 -12.67
C ARG A 45 2.26 14.33 -11.27
N ALA A 46 3.06 14.72 -10.28
CA ALA A 46 2.86 14.42 -8.87
C ALA A 46 2.91 12.91 -8.57
N GLY A 47 3.17 12.57 -7.31
CA GLY A 47 3.28 11.18 -6.88
C GLY A 47 3.95 11.05 -5.54
N ARG A 48 3.66 9.94 -4.86
CA ARG A 48 4.35 9.57 -3.62
C ARG A 48 5.52 8.66 -3.95
N THR A 49 6.59 8.71 -3.17
CA THR A 49 7.77 7.86 -3.38
C THR A 49 7.40 6.38 -3.34
N ILE A 50 6.45 6.02 -2.47
CA ILE A 50 5.90 4.66 -2.40
C ILE A 50 5.34 4.14 -3.73
N GLU A 51 4.70 4.99 -4.55
CA GLU A 51 4.15 4.58 -5.84
C GLU A 51 5.29 4.23 -6.81
N GLY A 52 6.32 5.08 -6.86
CA GLY A 52 7.51 4.83 -7.67
C GLY A 52 8.25 3.57 -7.23
N LEU A 53 8.39 3.36 -5.92
CA LEU A 53 8.98 2.15 -5.36
C LEU A 53 8.19 0.90 -5.75
N ALA A 54 6.88 0.89 -5.52
CA ALA A 54 6.02 -0.24 -5.83
C ALA A 54 6.01 -0.56 -7.33
N MET A 55 6.07 0.46 -8.19
CA MET A 55 6.02 0.32 -9.64
C MET A 55 7.33 -0.14 -10.27
N LEU A 56 8.47 0.35 -9.77
CA LEU A 56 9.79 0.01 -10.30
C LEU A 56 10.32 -1.30 -9.75
N THR A 57 9.99 -1.63 -8.50
CA THR A 57 10.49 -2.83 -7.83
C THR A 57 9.47 -3.96 -7.83
N GLY A 58 8.18 -3.62 -7.86
CA GLY A 58 7.10 -4.59 -7.68
C GLY A 58 7.10 -5.26 -6.30
N ALA A 59 7.95 -4.81 -5.37
CA ALA A 59 8.10 -5.36 -4.04
C ALA A 59 6.98 -4.87 -3.09
N PRO A 60 6.73 -5.57 -1.97
CA PRO A 60 5.84 -5.06 -0.94
C PRO A 60 6.33 -3.73 -0.39
N VAL A 61 5.41 -2.81 -0.19
CA VAL A 61 5.71 -1.47 0.30
C VAL A 61 4.91 -1.13 1.55
N GLU A 62 5.48 -0.28 2.39
CA GLU A 62 4.93 0.12 3.67
C GLU A 62 5.17 1.61 3.90
N VAL A 63 4.24 2.29 4.57
CA VAL A 63 4.40 3.67 5.01
C VAL A 63 4.51 3.72 6.52
N VAL A 64 5.53 4.40 7.02
CA VAL A 64 5.63 4.84 8.42
C VAL A 64 5.27 6.31 8.46
N SER A 65 4.07 6.63 8.98
CA SER A 65 3.67 8.01 9.23
C SER A 65 4.53 8.60 10.35
N LEU A 66 4.98 9.84 10.18
CA LEU A 66 5.72 10.58 11.21
C LEU A 66 4.83 11.62 11.93
N GLU A 67 3.60 11.77 11.46
CA GLU A 67 2.61 12.73 12.00
C GLU A 67 1.45 12.03 12.73
N ASP A 68 1.54 10.72 12.96
CA ASP A 68 0.54 9.98 13.73
C ASP A 68 0.86 9.99 15.24
N GLU A 69 -0.12 9.57 16.03
CA GLU A 69 -0.03 9.45 17.50
C GLU A 69 0.84 8.24 17.93
N THR A 70 1.46 7.53 16.99
CA THR A 70 2.32 6.38 17.29
C THR A 70 3.55 6.85 18.06
N ASP A 71 3.96 6.07 19.05
CA ASP A 71 5.17 6.36 19.83
C ASP A 71 6.40 6.56 18.92
N LYS A 72 7.22 7.58 19.24
CA LYS A 72 8.44 7.91 18.49
C LYS A 72 9.43 6.75 18.50
N ASP A 73 9.51 5.98 19.57
CA ASP A 73 10.40 4.82 19.71
C ASP A 73 9.94 3.65 18.83
N ILE A 74 8.63 3.43 18.73
CA ILE A 74 8.07 2.41 17.84
C ILE A 74 8.37 2.76 16.37
N ARG A 75 8.19 4.04 16.00
CA ARG A 75 8.53 4.52 14.66
C ARG A 75 10.02 4.39 14.36
N TRP A 76 10.87 4.71 15.33
CA TRP A 76 12.32 4.55 15.21
C TRP A 76 12.70 3.08 14.99
N ALA A 77 12.17 2.18 15.81
CA ALA A 77 12.43 0.75 15.73
C ALA A 77 12.04 0.19 14.35
N ARG A 78 10.90 0.62 13.79
CA ARG A 78 10.48 0.21 12.43
C ARG A 78 11.45 0.69 11.36
N ILE A 79 11.85 1.96 11.40
CA ILE A 79 12.77 2.55 10.42
C ILE A 79 14.17 1.90 10.53
N LEU A 80 14.65 1.66 11.74
CA LEU A 80 15.93 0.99 12.00
C LEU A 80 15.90 -0.47 11.53
N SER A 81 14.86 -1.23 11.87
CA SER A 81 14.70 -2.62 11.43
C SER A 81 14.65 -2.74 9.91
N ALA A 82 13.96 -1.80 9.23
CA ALA A 82 13.93 -1.75 7.78
C ALA A 82 15.32 -1.50 7.17
N ARG A 83 16.13 -0.64 7.83
CA ARG A 83 17.51 -0.41 7.41
C ARG A 83 18.38 -1.65 7.58
N GLU A 84 18.29 -2.32 8.72
CA GLU A 84 19.04 -3.53 9.04
C GLU A 84 18.67 -4.69 8.10
N ALA A 85 17.39 -4.79 7.73
CA ALA A 85 16.90 -5.73 6.73
C ALA A 85 17.32 -5.36 5.29
N GLY A 86 18.02 -4.24 5.08
CA GLY A 86 18.50 -3.82 3.76
C GLY A 86 17.40 -3.31 2.82
N PHE A 87 16.26 -2.87 3.35
CA PHE A 87 15.17 -2.33 2.53
C PHE A 87 15.49 -0.94 2.00
N ILE A 88 14.94 -0.64 0.83
CA ILE A 88 15.09 0.68 0.21
C ILE A 88 14.06 1.62 0.84
N MET A 89 14.49 2.82 1.18
CA MET A 89 13.65 3.79 1.88
C MET A 89 13.70 5.17 1.22
N GLY A 90 12.54 5.78 1.09
CA GLY A 90 12.36 7.19 0.77
C GLY A 90 11.66 7.91 1.91
N CYS A 91 11.77 9.22 1.95
CA CYS A 91 10.96 10.05 2.83
C CYS A 91 10.54 11.32 2.09
N SER A 92 9.49 11.95 2.58
CA SER A 92 8.97 13.19 2.02
C SER A 92 8.69 14.20 3.13
N CYS A 93 8.71 15.47 2.75
CA CYS A 93 8.40 16.55 3.68
C CYS A 93 7.58 17.65 3.00
N GLY A 94 6.81 18.36 3.81
CA GLY A 94 6.06 19.54 3.39
C GLY A 94 4.80 19.26 2.57
N ALA A 95 4.29 18.03 2.60
CA ALA A 95 3.03 17.64 1.95
C ALA A 95 2.05 16.91 2.91
N GLY A 96 2.42 16.75 4.18
CA GLY A 96 1.61 16.17 5.24
C GLY A 96 0.57 17.12 5.84
N LYS A 97 0.10 16.77 7.05
CA LYS A 97 -0.93 17.49 7.80
C LYS A 97 -0.43 18.81 8.39
N ARG A 98 0.88 18.92 8.64
CA ARG A 98 1.46 20.12 9.28
C ARG A 98 1.46 21.31 8.35
N ALA A 99 1.23 22.49 8.92
CA ALA A 99 1.40 23.75 8.20
C ALA A 99 2.87 23.94 7.82
N VAL A 100 3.12 24.20 6.53
CA VAL A 100 4.47 24.27 5.98
C VAL A 100 4.84 25.72 5.72
N ASN A 101 5.86 26.21 6.43
CA ASN A 101 6.50 27.48 6.08
C ASN A 101 7.73 27.21 5.21
N GLU A 102 7.61 27.46 3.90
CA GLU A 102 8.68 27.20 2.94
C GLU A 102 9.99 27.96 3.25
N GLU A 103 9.91 29.15 3.86
CA GLU A 103 11.10 29.94 4.22
C GLU A 103 11.89 29.25 5.33
N VAL A 104 11.20 28.66 6.31
CA VAL A 104 11.82 27.89 7.40
C VAL A 104 12.53 26.65 6.83
N PHE A 105 11.87 25.92 5.92
CA PHE A 105 12.48 24.79 5.24
C PHE A 105 13.75 25.21 4.49
N ARG A 106 13.68 26.24 3.64
CA ARG A 106 14.83 26.73 2.87
C ARG A 106 15.97 27.22 3.77
N ARG A 107 15.65 27.92 4.86
CA ARG A 107 16.65 28.39 5.84
C ARG A 107 17.40 27.22 6.47
N ASN A 108 16.68 26.14 6.81
CA ASN A 108 17.25 24.92 7.36
C ASN A 108 17.94 24.05 6.29
N GLY A 109 17.87 24.44 5.02
CA GLY A 109 18.46 23.73 3.90
C GLY A 109 17.61 22.57 3.39
N LEU A 110 16.31 22.55 3.67
CA LEU A 110 15.35 21.60 3.14
C LEU A 110 14.45 22.27 2.09
N LEU A 111 13.93 21.46 1.20
CA LEU A 111 12.91 21.80 0.21
C LEU A 111 11.61 21.09 0.56
N ALA A 112 10.52 21.85 0.71
CA ALA A 112 9.18 21.32 0.96
C ALA A 112 8.57 20.71 -0.32
N LYS A 113 7.58 19.83 -0.13
CA LYS A 113 6.89 19.06 -1.20
C LYS A 113 7.88 18.29 -2.07
N HIS A 114 8.91 17.73 -1.43
CA HIS A 114 10.02 17.07 -2.11
C HIS A 114 10.33 15.71 -1.50
N ALA A 115 10.83 14.80 -2.33
CA ALA A 115 11.24 13.47 -1.93
C ALA A 115 12.75 13.39 -1.69
N TYR A 116 13.14 12.71 -0.62
CA TYR A 116 14.52 12.43 -0.25
C TYR A 116 14.69 10.91 -0.13
N SER A 117 15.92 10.44 -0.34
CA SER A 117 16.26 9.03 -0.06
C SER A 117 16.79 8.91 1.36
N VAL A 118 16.36 7.88 2.10
CA VAL A 118 16.97 7.50 3.37
C VAL A 118 18.08 6.50 3.07
N LEU A 119 19.33 6.92 3.26
CA LEU A 119 20.51 6.12 2.93
C LEU A 119 21.02 5.29 4.10
N ASP A 120 20.93 5.83 5.32
CA ASP A 120 21.37 5.15 6.53
C ASP A 120 20.56 5.58 7.74
N VAL A 121 20.47 4.68 8.72
CA VAL A 121 19.78 4.89 10.00
C VAL A 121 20.67 4.28 11.07
N ARG A 122 21.09 5.08 12.05
CA ARG A 122 22.06 4.66 13.07
C ARG A 122 21.61 5.06 14.46
N GLN A 123 21.79 4.14 15.39
CA GLN A 123 21.71 4.38 16.82
C GLN A 123 23.10 4.18 17.44
N GLU A 124 23.67 5.27 17.95
CA GLU A 124 25.01 5.30 18.55
C GLU A 124 24.89 5.82 19.97
N GLY A 125 24.83 4.91 20.94
CA GLY A 125 24.44 5.24 22.32
C GLY A 125 23.03 5.83 22.35
N GLU A 126 22.89 7.03 22.90
CA GLU A 126 21.63 7.77 22.94
C GLU A 126 21.33 8.54 21.64
N HIS A 127 22.28 8.59 20.71
CA HIS A 127 22.13 9.39 19.49
C HIS A 127 21.46 8.58 18.37
N ARG A 128 20.29 9.05 17.97
CA ARG A 128 19.53 8.53 16.83
C ARG A 128 19.66 9.49 15.66
N VAL A 129 20.29 9.04 14.58
CA VAL A 129 20.60 9.87 13.40
C VAL A 129 20.27 9.14 12.10
N LEU A 130 19.83 9.91 11.11
CA LEU A 130 19.54 9.41 9.76
C LEU A 130 20.43 10.11 8.75
N ARG A 131 20.90 9.37 7.75
CA ARG A 131 21.59 9.92 6.59
C ARG A 131 20.61 10.01 5.43
N LEU A 132 20.33 11.22 4.97
CA LEU A 132 19.41 11.48 3.87
C LEU A 132 20.16 11.96 2.62
N ARG A 133 19.49 11.88 1.46
CA ARG A 133 19.95 12.42 0.19
C ARG A 133 18.86 13.20 -0.51
N ASN A 134 19.18 14.43 -0.92
CA ASN A 134 18.42 15.12 -1.95
C ASN A 134 18.88 14.65 -3.34
N PRO A 135 18.01 14.07 -4.18
CA PRO A 135 18.35 13.67 -5.55
C PRO A 135 18.93 14.81 -6.41
N TRP A 136 18.44 16.04 -6.21
CA TRP A 136 18.90 17.24 -6.93
C TRP A 136 20.31 17.69 -6.57
N GLY A 137 20.91 17.14 -5.49
CA GLY A 137 22.27 17.44 -5.08
C GLY A 137 22.46 18.77 -4.34
N SER A 138 21.42 19.60 -4.26
CA SER A 138 21.36 20.86 -3.52
C SER A 138 20.40 20.74 -2.32
N PHE A 139 20.17 21.83 -1.57
CA PHE A 139 19.33 21.86 -0.37
C PHE A 139 19.72 20.75 0.63
N VAL A 140 20.83 20.99 1.29
CA VAL A 140 21.45 20.10 2.29
C VAL A 140 21.19 20.69 3.67
N TRP A 141 20.76 19.85 4.61
CA TRP A 141 20.49 20.23 6.00
C TRP A 141 21.63 21.03 6.64
N LYS A 142 21.28 22.13 7.30
CA LYS A 142 22.23 23.07 7.93
C LYS A 142 22.20 23.04 9.46
N GLY A 143 21.30 22.26 10.06
CA GLY A 143 21.11 22.20 11.51
C GLY A 143 22.05 21.22 12.22
N LYS A 144 21.58 20.72 13.37
CA LYS A 144 22.30 19.73 14.20
C LYS A 144 22.61 18.47 13.38
N TRP A 145 23.81 17.91 13.55
CA TRP A 145 24.33 16.78 12.76
C TRP A 145 24.56 17.06 11.26
N SER A 146 24.42 18.30 10.78
CA SER A 146 24.92 18.62 9.44
C SER A 146 26.44 18.41 9.34
N ASN A 147 26.96 18.26 8.11
CA ASN A 147 28.39 17.99 7.88
C ASN A 147 29.31 19.09 8.47
N ASN A 148 28.81 20.33 8.56
CA ASN A 148 29.54 21.49 9.07
C ASN A 148 29.20 21.83 10.53
N TRP A 149 28.38 21.04 11.20
CA TRP A 149 28.03 21.29 12.61
C TRP A 149 29.26 21.13 13.49
N SER A 150 29.52 22.07 14.40
CA SER A 150 30.68 22.03 15.29
C SER A 150 30.51 21.07 16.47
N GLY A 151 29.27 20.71 16.82
CA GLY A 151 28.95 19.89 18.00
C GLY A 151 29.05 18.38 17.81
N TRP A 152 29.66 17.90 16.72
CA TRP A 152 29.86 16.47 16.50
C TRP A 152 30.84 15.88 17.53
N PRO A 153 30.48 14.78 18.23
CA PRO A 153 31.45 13.99 18.96
C PRO A 153 32.54 13.46 18.02
N GLN A 154 33.81 13.57 18.39
CA GLN A 154 34.95 13.25 17.51
C GLN A 154 34.90 11.81 16.97
N ASP A 155 34.49 10.85 17.81
CA ASP A 155 34.41 9.44 17.43
C ASP A 155 33.27 9.19 16.43
N LEU A 156 32.10 9.77 16.67
CA LEU A 156 30.97 9.68 15.73
C LEU A 156 31.25 10.43 14.43
N LYS A 157 31.96 11.56 14.49
CA LYS A 157 32.37 12.28 13.29
C LYS A 157 33.23 11.40 12.39
N ARG A 158 34.25 10.75 12.96
CA ARG A 158 35.08 9.79 12.21
C ARG A 158 34.27 8.61 11.70
N LYS A 159 33.39 8.03 12.50
CA LYS A 159 32.62 6.83 12.16
C LYS A 159 31.54 7.06 11.09
N LEU A 160 30.82 8.19 11.16
CA LEU A 160 29.63 8.43 10.33
C LEU A 160 29.91 9.31 9.10
N LEU A 161 30.97 10.13 9.14
CA LEU A 161 31.45 10.88 7.97
C LEU A 161 32.64 10.21 7.28
N SER A 162 33.03 8.99 7.66
CA SER A 162 34.00 8.21 6.89
C SER A 162 33.39 7.78 5.55
N GLY A 163 33.86 8.39 4.46
CA GLY A 163 33.47 8.04 3.10
C GLY A 163 33.49 9.25 2.17
N GLU A 164 33.39 9.01 0.86
CA GLU A 164 33.30 10.11 -0.09
C GLU A 164 32.00 10.90 0.10
N PRO A 165 32.07 12.24 0.14
CA PRO A 165 30.88 13.09 0.16
C PRO A 165 30.06 12.89 -1.11
N SER A 166 28.94 12.18 -0.99
CA SER A 166 27.95 12.10 -2.05
C SER A 166 27.18 13.42 -2.15
N THR A 167 27.10 14.00 -3.34
CA THR A 167 26.40 15.27 -3.55
C THR A 167 24.93 15.19 -3.12
N GLY A 168 24.52 16.14 -2.28
CA GLY A 168 23.17 16.22 -1.71
C GLY A 168 22.94 15.38 -0.45
N THR A 169 23.97 14.76 0.15
CA THR A 169 23.79 13.96 1.37
C THR A 169 24.13 14.70 2.66
N PHE A 170 23.35 14.42 3.69
CA PHE A 170 23.52 14.98 5.03
C PHE A 170 23.03 14.02 6.11
N TRP A 171 23.54 14.21 7.32
CA TRP A 171 22.99 13.60 8.53
C TRP A 171 22.02 14.57 9.22
N ILE A 172 21.01 14.03 9.90
CA ILE A 172 20.01 14.76 10.68
C ILE A 172 19.67 13.96 11.95
N SER A 173 19.35 14.64 13.06
CA SER A 173 18.85 13.95 14.26
C SER A 173 17.45 13.37 14.02
N TYR A 174 17.09 12.33 14.75
CA TYR A 174 15.74 11.78 14.67
C TYR A 174 14.67 12.79 15.11
N ASP A 175 14.93 13.61 16.13
CA ASP A 175 14.00 14.65 16.57
C ASP A 175 13.77 15.71 15.48
N ASP A 176 14.84 16.22 14.87
CA ASP A 176 14.73 17.16 13.76
C ASP A 176 14.03 16.52 12.55
N PHE A 177 14.31 15.23 12.29
CA PHE A 177 13.64 14.48 11.24
C PHE A 177 12.12 14.42 11.47
N LEU A 178 11.69 14.07 12.68
CA LEU A 178 10.27 14.06 13.06
C LEU A 178 9.64 15.45 12.94
N SER A 179 10.36 16.53 13.24
CA SER A 179 9.84 17.90 13.13
C SER A 179 9.70 18.42 11.69
N HIS A 180 10.38 17.81 10.71
CA HIS A 180 10.39 18.32 9.33
C HIS A 180 9.81 17.36 8.29
N PHE A 181 9.81 16.05 8.52
CA PHE A 181 9.39 15.03 7.53
C PHE A 181 8.07 14.37 7.92
N ASP A 182 7.29 13.99 6.90
CA ASP A 182 5.89 13.61 7.07
C ASP A 182 5.72 12.08 7.11
N SER A 183 6.49 11.36 6.31
CA SER A 183 6.47 9.91 6.23
C SER A 183 7.79 9.31 5.76
N VAL A 184 7.98 8.02 6.05
CA VAL A 184 8.98 7.15 5.43
C VAL A 184 8.27 6.08 4.61
N ASP A 185 8.61 6.00 3.33
CA ASP A 185 8.13 4.98 2.40
C ASP A 185 9.20 3.88 2.29
N ILE A 186 8.83 2.64 2.58
CA ILE A 186 9.75 1.49 2.66
C ILE A 186 9.37 0.49 1.56
N ALA A 187 10.35 0.04 0.78
CA ALA A 187 10.22 -1.06 -0.17
C ALA A 187 10.98 -2.29 0.32
N LYS A 188 10.25 -3.35 0.63
CA LYS A 188 10.75 -4.61 1.18
C LYS A 188 11.34 -5.50 0.08
N ILE A 189 12.45 -5.06 -0.49
CA ILE A 189 13.18 -5.83 -1.50
C ILE A 189 13.85 -7.02 -0.81
N ARG A 190 13.40 -8.23 -1.12
CA ARG A 190 13.85 -9.47 -0.46
C ARG A 190 14.40 -10.54 -1.41
N TRP A 191 14.44 -10.29 -2.73
CA TRP A 191 14.90 -11.30 -3.70
C TRP A 191 16.35 -11.77 -3.45
N TYR A 192 17.22 -10.89 -2.95
CA TYR A 192 18.60 -11.23 -2.58
C TYR A 192 18.71 -12.02 -1.27
N GLN A 193 17.62 -12.12 -0.50
CA GLN A 193 17.49 -12.91 0.73
C GLN A 193 16.87 -14.29 0.46
N GLY A 194 16.72 -14.69 -0.81
CA GLY A 194 16.16 -15.99 -1.19
C GLY A 194 14.63 -16.05 -1.20
N TRP A 195 13.95 -14.91 -1.10
CA TRP A 195 12.49 -14.88 -1.22
C TRP A 195 12.03 -15.23 -2.64
N ALA A 196 10.98 -16.04 -2.74
CA ALA A 196 10.30 -16.38 -3.97
C ALA A 196 9.18 -15.39 -4.29
N GLU A 197 8.92 -15.20 -5.58
CA GLU A 197 7.95 -14.25 -6.10
C GLU A 197 7.07 -14.91 -7.16
N LEU A 198 5.75 -14.74 -7.03
CA LEU A 198 4.76 -15.11 -8.04
C LEU A 198 3.95 -13.89 -8.45
N ARG A 199 3.73 -13.72 -9.76
CA ARG A 199 2.88 -12.66 -10.32
C ARG A 199 1.75 -13.28 -11.12
N ILE A 200 0.53 -13.13 -10.64
CA ILE A 200 -0.66 -13.76 -11.20
C ILE A 200 -1.56 -12.66 -11.75
N PRO A 201 -1.75 -12.56 -13.07
CA PRO A 201 -2.76 -11.68 -13.66
C PRO A 201 -4.15 -12.08 -13.19
N ILE A 202 -4.94 -11.12 -12.74
CA ILE A 202 -6.30 -11.39 -12.27
C ILE A 202 -7.29 -10.35 -12.80
N GLN A 203 -8.56 -10.73 -12.79
CA GLN A 203 -9.68 -9.89 -13.16
C GLN A 203 -10.68 -9.84 -12.00
N MET A 204 -11.21 -8.67 -11.69
CA MET A 204 -12.12 -8.44 -10.56
C MET A 204 -13.23 -7.46 -10.93
N GLY A 205 -14.25 -7.35 -10.08
CA GLY A 205 -15.41 -6.49 -10.33
C GLY A 205 -16.33 -7.03 -11.43
N GLY A 206 -17.14 -6.15 -12.02
CA GLY A 206 -18.06 -6.43 -13.11
C GLY A 206 -19.15 -7.45 -12.78
N GLU A 207 -19.86 -7.90 -13.80
CA GLU A 207 -20.80 -9.03 -13.70
C GLU A 207 -20.03 -10.34 -13.50
N PHE A 208 -20.60 -11.27 -12.74
CA PHE A 208 -19.98 -12.57 -12.53
C PHE A 208 -20.05 -13.43 -13.80
N MET A 209 -18.91 -14.01 -14.17
CA MET A 209 -18.77 -14.87 -15.33
C MET A 209 -18.19 -16.22 -14.91
N ASN A 210 -18.48 -17.28 -15.66
CA ASN A 210 -17.90 -18.61 -15.42
C ASN A 210 -16.36 -18.64 -15.59
N SER A 211 -15.80 -17.61 -16.22
CA SER A 211 -14.35 -17.38 -16.36
C SER A 211 -13.71 -16.73 -15.14
N ASP A 212 -14.49 -16.26 -14.15
CA ASP A 212 -13.92 -15.64 -12.95
C ASP A 212 -13.12 -16.67 -12.14
N ARG A 213 -11.97 -16.21 -11.61
CA ARG A 213 -11.01 -17.05 -10.91
C ARG A 213 -10.59 -16.42 -9.59
N ALA A 214 -10.36 -17.25 -8.60
CA ALA A 214 -9.63 -16.95 -7.38
C ALA A 214 -8.27 -17.65 -7.44
N VAL A 215 -7.35 -17.27 -6.57
CA VAL A 215 -6.03 -17.90 -6.50
C VAL A 215 -6.01 -18.84 -5.32
N ARG A 216 -5.70 -20.10 -5.54
CA ARG A 216 -5.41 -21.05 -4.47
C ARG A 216 -3.90 -21.15 -4.30
N ILE A 217 -3.44 -21.12 -3.05
CA ILE A 217 -2.03 -21.31 -2.69
C ILE A 217 -1.90 -22.53 -1.78
N LEU A 218 -0.82 -23.28 -1.97
CA LEU A 218 -0.45 -24.41 -1.12
C LEU A 218 0.83 -24.06 -0.34
N ILE A 219 0.72 -24.10 0.98
CA ILE A 219 1.82 -23.92 1.91
C ILE A 219 2.19 -25.30 2.46
N GLU A 220 3.38 -25.80 2.16
CA GLU A 220 3.84 -27.11 2.63
C GLU A 220 4.51 -27.03 4.01
N GLU A 221 5.18 -25.92 4.26
CA GLU A 221 5.88 -25.64 5.50
C GLU A 221 5.58 -24.21 5.98
N PRO A 222 5.70 -23.91 7.29
CA PRO A 222 5.44 -22.57 7.81
C PRO A 222 6.24 -21.51 7.03
N THR A 223 5.53 -20.54 6.45
CA THR A 223 6.05 -19.61 5.46
C THR A 223 5.54 -18.20 5.72
N GLU A 224 6.45 -17.23 5.80
CA GLU A 224 6.10 -15.81 5.75
C GLU A 224 5.77 -15.40 4.32
N VAL A 225 4.61 -14.75 4.13
CA VAL A 225 4.04 -14.37 2.84
C VAL A 225 3.54 -12.94 2.90
N CYS A 226 3.75 -12.18 1.83
CA CYS A 226 3.12 -10.88 1.62
C CYS A 226 2.42 -10.85 0.26
N LEU A 227 1.11 -10.60 0.28
CA LEU A 227 0.29 -10.49 -0.93
C LEU A 227 0.04 -9.02 -1.22
N THR A 228 0.34 -8.59 -2.44
CA THR A 228 0.07 -7.23 -2.91
C THR A 228 -0.74 -7.29 -4.20
N LEU A 229 -1.87 -6.59 -4.22
CA LEU A 229 -2.76 -6.53 -5.35
C LEU A 229 -2.60 -5.18 -6.05
N PHE A 230 -2.23 -5.19 -7.32
CA PHE A 230 -2.07 -4.01 -8.16
C PHE A 230 -3.21 -3.89 -9.18
N GLN A 231 -3.76 -2.68 -9.33
CA GLN A 231 -4.68 -2.36 -10.42
C GLN A 231 -3.92 -1.91 -11.67
N SER A 232 -4.21 -2.51 -12.82
CA SER A 232 -3.59 -2.14 -14.09
C SER A 232 -4.04 -0.75 -14.55
N GLY A 233 -3.09 0.12 -14.86
CA GLY A 233 -3.34 1.46 -15.39
C GLY A 233 -3.83 2.50 -14.36
N ALA A 234 -3.95 2.13 -13.09
CA ALA A 234 -4.36 3.05 -12.04
C ALA A 234 -3.22 4.03 -11.68
N ARG A 235 -3.50 5.33 -11.81
CA ARG A 235 -2.54 6.38 -11.43
C ARG A 235 -3.16 7.49 -10.60
N THR A 236 -4.31 7.98 -11.05
CA THR A 236 -5.01 9.10 -10.40
C THR A 236 -6.23 8.59 -9.63
N ALA A 237 -6.77 9.43 -8.74
CA ALA A 237 -7.99 9.11 -8.01
C ALA A 237 -9.19 8.80 -8.92
N HIS A 238 -9.20 9.31 -10.17
CA HIS A 238 -10.24 9.00 -11.15
C HIS A 238 -10.10 7.59 -11.75
N ASP A 239 -8.88 7.06 -11.79
CA ASP A 239 -8.61 5.72 -12.34
C ASP A 239 -8.77 4.63 -11.27
N GLN A 240 -8.45 4.97 -10.02
CA GLN A 240 -8.40 4.06 -8.88
C GLN A 240 -9.78 3.55 -8.48
N VAL A 241 -9.83 2.26 -8.20
CA VAL A 241 -11.00 1.58 -7.63
C VAL A 241 -10.66 1.10 -6.22
N ASP A 242 -11.68 0.68 -5.47
CA ASP A 242 -11.42 0.00 -4.22
C ASP A 242 -10.85 -1.40 -4.47
N LEU A 243 -9.81 -1.74 -3.72
CA LEU A 243 -9.17 -3.04 -3.75
C LEU A 243 -9.17 -3.66 -2.35
N LEU A 244 -9.37 -4.97 -2.28
CA LEU A 244 -9.28 -5.75 -1.05
C LEU A 244 -8.80 -7.18 -1.36
N ILE A 245 -7.87 -7.68 -0.57
CA ILE A 245 -7.43 -9.07 -0.59
C ILE A 245 -7.97 -9.76 0.66
N CYS A 246 -8.60 -10.92 0.50
CA CYS A 246 -8.95 -11.81 1.61
C CYS A 246 -8.30 -13.17 1.39
N VAL A 247 -7.60 -13.68 2.41
CA VAL A 247 -6.94 -14.99 2.38
C VAL A 247 -7.66 -15.91 3.35
N HIS A 248 -8.28 -16.96 2.82
CA HIS A 248 -9.07 -17.93 3.58
C HIS A 248 -8.37 -19.27 3.61
N MET A 249 -8.40 -19.96 4.74
CA MET A 249 -8.04 -21.37 4.78
C MET A 249 -9.13 -22.18 4.09
N VAL A 250 -8.74 -23.19 3.30
CA VAL A 250 -9.69 -24.09 2.65
C VAL A 250 -10.34 -24.97 3.72
N SER A 251 -11.67 -25.04 3.70
CA SER A 251 -12.45 -25.88 4.61
C SER A 251 -12.29 -27.38 4.28
N ALA A 252 -12.73 -28.26 5.19
CA ALA A 252 -12.73 -29.71 4.93
C ALA A 252 -13.55 -30.11 3.69
N SER A 253 -14.54 -29.30 3.30
CA SER A 253 -15.35 -29.49 2.09
C SER A 253 -14.73 -28.90 0.82
N GLY A 254 -13.51 -28.34 0.89
CA GLY A 254 -12.83 -27.73 -0.26
C GLY A 254 -13.35 -26.34 -0.64
N THR A 255 -14.13 -25.70 0.24
CA THR A 255 -14.73 -24.37 0.01
C THR A 255 -14.00 -23.29 0.82
N ILE A 256 -14.47 -22.04 0.73
CA ILE A 256 -14.02 -20.95 1.60
C ILE A 256 -14.26 -21.33 3.07
N GLY A 257 -13.19 -21.41 3.85
CA GLY A 257 -13.22 -21.60 5.30
C GLY A 257 -12.87 -20.31 6.03
N ASP A 258 -12.17 -20.42 7.15
CA ASP A 258 -11.87 -19.28 8.02
C ASP A 258 -11.00 -18.23 7.32
N LEU A 259 -11.37 -16.96 7.48
CA LEU A 259 -10.49 -15.85 7.10
C LEU A 259 -9.22 -15.88 7.95
N ILE A 260 -8.06 -15.84 7.31
CA ILE A 260 -6.75 -15.86 7.99
C ILE A 260 -6.21 -14.46 8.11
N CYS A 261 -6.10 -13.76 6.99
CA CYS A 261 -5.69 -12.36 6.92
C CYS A 261 -6.37 -11.65 5.75
N ARG A 262 -6.32 -10.32 5.77
CA ARG A 262 -6.76 -9.48 4.67
C ARG A 262 -5.92 -8.23 4.53
N SER A 263 -6.00 -7.57 3.39
CA SER A 263 -5.54 -6.19 3.27
C SER A 263 -6.55 -5.21 3.89
N ALA A 264 -6.14 -3.97 4.10
CA ALA A 264 -7.10 -2.88 4.17
C ALA A 264 -7.88 -2.78 2.84
N ARG A 265 -9.16 -2.42 2.89
CA ARG A 265 -9.89 -2.01 1.68
C ARG A 265 -9.61 -0.53 1.45
N LYS A 266 -9.02 -0.18 0.31
CA LYS A 266 -8.64 1.20 -0.02
C LYS A 266 -8.90 1.53 -1.48
N LEU A 267 -9.22 2.79 -1.76
CA LEU A 267 -9.21 3.36 -3.11
C LEU A 267 -7.79 3.83 -3.45
N GLU A 268 -6.91 2.88 -3.74
CA GLU A 268 -5.51 3.13 -4.12
C GLU A 268 -5.13 2.24 -5.30
N ALA A 269 -4.04 2.57 -6.00
CA ALA A 269 -3.58 1.76 -7.14
C ALA A 269 -3.13 0.34 -6.74
N PHE A 270 -2.86 0.11 -5.45
CA PHE A 270 -2.55 -1.21 -4.91
C PHE A 270 -2.90 -1.30 -3.42
N VAL A 271 -3.10 -2.53 -2.94
CA VAL A 271 -3.26 -2.85 -1.50
C VAL A 271 -2.40 -4.05 -1.13
N SER A 272 -1.99 -4.15 0.13
CA SER A 272 -1.16 -5.24 0.63
C SER A 272 -1.72 -5.82 1.93
N THR A 273 -1.53 -7.11 2.14
CA THR A 273 -1.82 -7.80 3.42
C THR A 273 -0.80 -7.47 4.51
N GLY A 274 0.33 -6.85 4.14
CA GLY A 274 1.53 -6.87 4.99
C GLY A 274 2.15 -8.27 5.05
N ASP A 275 3.15 -8.43 5.91
CA ASP A 275 3.82 -9.72 6.13
C ASP A 275 2.94 -10.58 7.04
N VAL A 276 2.58 -11.78 6.58
CA VAL A 276 1.71 -12.72 7.30
C VAL A 276 2.38 -14.08 7.33
N PHE A 277 2.35 -14.72 8.48
CA PHE A 277 2.88 -16.07 8.64
C PHE A 277 1.79 -17.11 8.42
N LEU A 278 1.89 -17.88 7.34
CA LEU A 278 0.97 -18.96 7.01
C LEU A 278 1.52 -20.30 7.48
N ARG A 279 0.62 -21.14 8.03
CA ARG A 279 0.94 -22.52 8.43
C ARG A 279 0.78 -23.46 7.23
N PRO A 280 1.26 -24.71 7.31
CA PRO A 280 0.98 -25.70 6.28
C PRO A 280 -0.52 -25.87 6.06
N GLY A 281 -0.95 -25.82 4.79
CA GLY A 281 -2.35 -25.88 4.42
C GLY A 281 -2.63 -25.31 3.03
N GLN A 282 -3.88 -25.47 2.60
CA GLN A 282 -4.39 -24.84 1.38
C GLN A 282 -5.16 -23.58 1.74
N TYR A 283 -4.97 -22.53 0.95
CA TYR A 283 -5.64 -21.26 1.12
C TYR A 283 -6.25 -20.77 -0.20
N ILE A 284 -7.40 -20.12 -0.14
CA ILE A 284 -8.00 -19.40 -1.27
C ILE A 284 -7.88 -17.91 -1.02
N VAL A 285 -7.26 -17.23 -1.97
CA VAL A 285 -7.11 -15.78 -2.03
C VAL A 285 -8.17 -15.22 -2.95
N VAL A 286 -9.08 -14.41 -2.39
CA VAL A 286 -10.12 -13.72 -3.15
C VAL A 286 -9.77 -12.23 -3.20
N CYS A 287 -9.71 -11.71 -4.43
CA CYS A 287 -9.44 -10.30 -4.69
C CYS A 287 -10.75 -9.60 -5.05
N HIS A 288 -11.10 -8.57 -4.28
CA HIS A 288 -12.37 -7.86 -4.39
C HIS A 288 -12.17 -6.45 -4.94
N SER A 289 -13.14 -6.02 -5.75
CA SER A 289 -13.43 -4.61 -6.01
C SER A 289 -14.94 -4.45 -5.91
N LEU A 290 -15.41 -3.81 -4.84
CA LEU A 290 -16.84 -3.72 -4.55
C LEU A 290 -17.50 -2.58 -5.32
N THR A 291 -16.78 -1.49 -5.58
CA THR A 291 -17.32 -0.32 -6.30
C THR A 291 -17.59 -0.60 -7.78
N THR A 292 -16.93 -1.60 -8.36
CA THR A 292 -17.11 -1.97 -9.77
C THR A 292 -17.94 -3.23 -9.96
N LEU A 293 -18.43 -3.82 -8.88
CA LEU A 293 -19.29 -5.00 -8.93
C LEU A 293 -20.55 -4.70 -9.75
N GLY A 294 -20.91 -5.58 -10.68
CA GLY A 294 -22.05 -5.40 -11.58
C GLY A 294 -21.88 -4.32 -12.66
N THR A 295 -20.75 -3.60 -12.73
CA THR A 295 -20.56 -2.52 -13.73
C THR A 295 -19.48 -2.85 -14.76
N ARG A 296 -18.20 -2.88 -14.35
CA ARG A 296 -17.08 -3.13 -15.26
C ARG A 296 -16.03 -4.02 -14.62
N LYS A 297 -15.41 -4.86 -15.44
CA LYS A 297 -14.25 -5.65 -15.02
C LYS A 297 -12.99 -4.79 -14.97
N ILE A 298 -12.17 -5.05 -13.97
CA ILE A 298 -10.85 -4.42 -13.79
C ILE A 298 -9.79 -5.50 -13.91
N HIS A 299 -8.69 -5.15 -14.56
CA HIS A 299 -7.52 -6.01 -14.64
C HIS A 299 -6.51 -5.61 -13.57
N GLY A 300 -5.85 -6.60 -12.99
CA GLY A 300 -4.80 -6.39 -12.00
C GLY A 300 -3.78 -7.51 -11.99
N CYS A 301 -2.87 -7.43 -11.04
CA CYS A 301 -1.85 -8.44 -10.80
C CYS A 301 -1.76 -8.68 -9.29
N LEU A 302 -1.95 -9.93 -8.86
CA LEU A 302 -1.64 -10.37 -7.52
C LEU A 302 -0.16 -10.79 -7.48
N ALA A 303 0.65 -10.02 -6.76
CA ALA A 303 2.04 -10.36 -6.47
C ALA A 303 2.12 -11.03 -5.09
N ILE A 304 2.69 -12.23 -5.05
CA ILE A 304 2.89 -13.00 -3.82
C ILE A 304 4.38 -13.11 -3.59
N HIS A 305 4.86 -12.51 -2.51
CA HIS A 305 6.24 -12.62 -2.06
C HIS A 305 6.28 -13.58 -0.88
N SER A 306 7.23 -14.50 -0.88
CA SER A 306 7.28 -15.55 0.13
C SER A 306 8.69 -15.92 0.51
N SER A 307 8.89 -16.19 1.80
CA SER A 307 10.18 -16.64 2.35
C SER A 307 10.62 -18.01 1.82
N LYS A 308 9.69 -18.80 1.27
CA LYS A 308 9.90 -20.15 0.74
C LYS A 308 9.10 -20.32 -0.55
N PRO A 309 9.59 -21.11 -1.53
CA PRO A 309 8.81 -21.42 -2.73
C PRO A 309 7.45 -22.03 -2.37
N MET A 310 6.41 -21.65 -3.10
CA MET A 310 5.06 -22.18 -2.92
C MET A 310 4.40 -22.41 -4.26
N PHE A 311 3.36 -23.26 -4.26
CA PHE A 311 2.53 -23.48 -5.43
C PHE A 311 1.29 -22.58 -5.39
N ALA A 312 0.94 -22.02 -6.54
CA ALA A 312 -0.29 -21.27 -6.73
C ALA A 312 -0.98 -21.68 -8.03
N ASP A 313 -2.30 -21.85 -7.99
CA ASP A 313 -3.12 -22.14 -9.15
C ASP A 313 -4.42 -21.33 -9.15
N MET A 314 -5.06 -21.23 -10.31
CA MET A 314 -6.33 -20.50 -10.46
C MET A 314 -7.50 -21.46 -10.34
N VAL A 315 -8.40 -21.17 -9.40
CA VAL A 315 -9.63 -21.96 -9.15
C VAL A 315 -10.87 -21.15 -9.53
N PRO A 316 -12.00 -21.79 -9.91
CA PRO A 316 -13.24 -21.07 -10.20
C PRO A 316 -13.69 -20.19 -9.02
N CYS A 317 -14.11 -18.95 -9.31
CA CYS A 317 -14.67 -18.03 -8.32
C CYS A 317 -16.12 -17.69 -8.69
N PRO A 318 -17.08 -18.61 -8.45
CA PRO A 318 -18.49 -18.30 -8.62
C PRO A 318 -18.94 -17.22 -7.62
N PRO A 319 -20.12 -16.59 -7.84
CA PRO A 319 -20.67 -15.59 -6.93
C PRO A 319 -20.74 -16.04 -5.46
N THR A 320 -20.95 -17.34 -5.23
CA THR A 320 -20.96 -17.94 -3.88
C THR A 320 -19.61 -17.83 -3.19
N VAL A 321 -18.51 -18.20 -3.84
CA VAL A 321 -17.15 -18.05 -3.29
C VAL A 321 -16.80 -16.59 -2.99
N TYR A 322 -17.20 -15.68 -3.89
CA TYR A 322 -17.00 -14.24 -3.68
C TYR A 322 -17.79 -13.73 -2.47
N THR A 323 -19.04 -14.16 -2.32
CA THR A 323 -19.91 -13.74 -1.21
C THR A 323 -19.47 -14.36 0.12
N ASP A 324 -19.14 -15.65 0.13
CA ASP A 324 -18.66 -16.38 1.30
C ASP A 324 -17.38 -15.75 1.87
N SER A 325 -16.49 -15.26 1.00
CA SER A 325 -15.30 -14.51 1.40
C SER A 325 -15.65 -13.28 2.27
N LEU A 326 -16.65 -12.51 1.85
CA LEU A 326 -17.10 -11.31 2.58
C LEU A 326 -17.89 -11.65 3.84
N VAL A 327 -18.64 -12.76 3.82
CA VAL A 327 -19.31 -13.30 5.00
C VAL A 327 -18.27 -13.69 6.06
N GLN A 328 -17.23 -14.45 5.70
CA GLN A 328 -16.18 -14.87 6.64
C GLN A 328 -15.40 -13.67 7.20
N LEU A 329 -15.15 -12.67 6.35
CA LEU A 329 -14.63 -11.38 6.80
C LEU A 329 -15.52 -10.74 7.86
N THR A 330 -16.83 -10.67 7.60
CA THR A 330 -17.79 -10.02 8.52
C THR A 330 -18.00 -10.82 9.80
N LEU A 331 -17.92 -12.15 9.76
CA LEU A 331 -17.97 -12.97 10.97
C LEU A 331 -16.73 -12.78 11.85
N LYS A 332 -15.54 -12.70 11.24
CA LYS A 332 -14.28 -12.59 11.96
C LYS A 332 -14.04 -11.19 12.53
N GLU A 333 -14.29 -10.15 11.74
CA GLU A 333 -13.91 -8.77 12.09
C GLU A 333 -15.10 -7.83 12.26
N GLY A 334 -16.31 -8.26 11.91
CA GLY A 334 -17.51 -7.43 12.02
C GLY A 334 -17.90 -7.16 13.47
N LYS A 335 -18.10 -5.88 13.77
CA LYS A 335 -18.64 -5.43 15.05
C LYS A 335 -20.14 -5.69 15.07
N LEU A 336 -20.61 -6.34 16.12
CA LEU A 336 -22.04 -6.55 16.34
C LEU A 336 -22.69 -5.21 16.72
N HIS A 337 -23.76 -4.83 16.01
CA HIS A 337 -24.65 -3.76 16.43
C HIS A 337 -25.67 -4.28 17.46
N SER A 338 -26.53 -3.42 18.02
CA SER A 338 -27.56 -3.89 18.96
C SER A 338 -28.37 -5.04 18.37
N SER A 339 -28.32 -6.20 19.01
CA SER A 339 -29.11 -7.37 18.60
C SER A 339 -30.55 -7.18 19.05
N LEU A 340 -31.47 -7.37 18.11
CA LEU A 340 -32.89 -7.56 18.40
C LEU A 340 -33.14 -9.07 18.41
N ASN A 341 -34.04 -9.57 19.26
CA ASN A 341 -34.29 -11.01 19.44
C ASN A 341 -34.14 -11.83 18.13
N GLY A 342 -33.06 -12.62 18.02
CA GLY A 342 -32.80 -13.49 16.86
C GLY A 342 -32.27 -12.80 15.59
N VAL A 343 -31.91 -11.52 15.66
CA VAL A 343 -31.38 -10.73 14.54
C VAL A 343 -30.06 -10.09 14.96
N PHE A 344 -28.99 -10.39 14.22
CA PHE A 344 -27.63 -9.97 14.55
C PHE A 344 -27.01 -9.17 13.39
N PRO A 345 -27.18 -7.84 13.37
CA PRO A 345 -26.50 -6.98 12.42
C PRO A 345 -25.01 -6.84 12.79
N ARG A 346 -24.13 -7.02 11.82
CA ARG A 346 -22.68 -6.87 11.93
C ARG A 346 -22.18 -5.89 10.88
N TYR A 347 -21.23 -5.04 11.23
CA TYR A 347 -20.66 -4.10 10.29
C TYR A 347 -19.14 -4.00 10.40
N ILE A 348 -18.50 -3.61 9.29
CA ILE A 348 -17.06 -3.32 9.22
C ILE A 348 -16.85 -1.91 8.67
N THR A 349 -16.09 -1.12 9.43
CA THR A 349 -15.61 0.22 9.06
C THR A 349 -14.09 0.36 9.24
N ASP A 350 -13.47 -0.45 10.10
CA ASP A 350 -12.08 -0.32 10.49
C ASP A 350 -11.14 -0.85 9.39
N ASN A 351 -10.18 -0.01 8.95
CA ASN A 351 -9.33 -0.29 7.78
C ASN A 351 -10.13 -0.75 6.55
N PHE A 352 -11.31 -0.15 6.39
CA PHE A 352 -12.25 -0.46 5.33
C PHE A 352 -12.78 0.86 4.80
N SER A 353 -12.29 1.31 3.63
CA SER A 353 -12.78 2.53 2.99
C SER A 353 -14.22 2.34 2.49
N GLY A 354 -15.17 2.48 3.42
CA GLY A 354 -16.61 2.31 3.21
C GLY A 354 -17.26 1.58 4.38
N LEU A 355 -18.47 1.09 4.16
CA LEU A 355 -19.22 0.28 5.11
C LEU A 355 -19.51 -1.08 4.47
N LEU A 356 -19.26 -2.16 5.19
CA LEU A 356 -19.80 -3.48 4.88
C LEU A 356 -20.78 -3.85 5.99
N LEU A 357 -22.00 -4.21 5.63
CA LEU A 357 -23.04 -4.61 6.58
C LEU A 357 -23.48 -6.04 6.27
N MET A 358 -23.75 -6.83 7.29
CA MET A 358 -24.31 -8.16 7.18
C MET A 358 -25.33 -8.34 8.28
N VAL A 359 -26.42 -9.06 8.02
CA VAL A 359 -27.41 -9.38 9.04
C VAL A 359 -27.63 -10.88 9.06
N ASP A 360 -27.45 -11.49 10.23
CA ASP A 360 -27.86 -12.86 10.49
C ASP A 360 -29.30 -12.86 11.05
N ASN A 361 -30.21 -13.55 10.38
CA ASN A 361 -31.55 -13.86 10.87
C ASN A 361 -31.58 -15.31 11.36
N VAL A 362 -31.60 -15.50 12.68
CA VAL A 362 -31.70 -16.84 13.30
C VAL A 362 -33.13 -17.19 13.74
N LEU A 363 -34.11 -16.35 13.40
CA LEU A 363 -35.52 -16.65 13.63
C LEU A 363 -35.93 -17.82 12.71
N GLU A 364 -36.79 -18.70 13.21
CA GLU A 364 -37.23 -19.91 12.50
C GLU A 364 -38.42 -19.65 11.57
N ASP A 365 -39.24 -18.63 11.87
CA ASP A 365 -40.54 -18.41 11.28
C ASP A 365 -40.78 -16.96 10.79
N MET A 366 -39.82 -16.06 11.01
CA MET A 366 -39.96 -14.64 10.67
C MET A 366 -38.93 -14.15 9.66
N TRP A 367 -39.41 -13.40 8.68
CA TRP A 367 -38.58 -12.62 7.78
C TRP A 367 -38.14 -11.32 8.47
N VAL A 368 -36.89 -10.94 8.25
CA VAL A 368 -36.34 -9.68 8.75
C VAL A 368 -36.24 -8.71 7.58
N HIS A 369 -36.98 -7.61 7.67
CA HIS A 369 -36.86 -6.50 6.73
C HIS A 369 -35.81 -5.52 7.22
N VAL A 370 -34.77 -5.30 6.44
CA VAL A 370 -33.69 -4.38 6.77
C VAL A 370 -33.71 -3.24 5.77
N LYS A 371 -33.76 -2.00 6.28
CA LYS A 371 -33.60 -0.79 5.49
C LYS A 371 -32.29 -0.11 5.88
N VAL A 372 -31.46 0.21 4.90
CA VAL A 372 -30.21 0.94 5.04
C VAL A 372 -30.34 2.24 4.28
N GLU A 373 -30.38 3.35 5.00
CA GLU A 373 -30.49 4.69 4.42
C GLU A 373 -29.20 5.47 4.66
N CYS A 374 -28.47 5.70 3.58
CA CYS A 374 -27.24 6.49 3.55
C CYS A 374 -27.40 7.81 2.79
N SER A 375 -28.63 8.22 2.43
CA SER A 375 -28.93 9.41 1.62
C SER A 375 -28.38 10.72 2.19
N ASN A 376 -28.24 10.81 3.53
CA ASN A 376 -27.68 11.98 4.21
C ASN A 376 -26.14 11.94 4.34
N SER A 377 -25.51 10.84 3.90
CA SER A 377 -24.05 10.69 3.96
C SER A 377 -23.40 11.29 2.72
N THR A 378 -22.37 12.09 2.92
CA THR A 378 -21.56 12.63 1.82
C THR A 378 -20.42 11.68 1.47
N ASN A 379 -20.05 11.61 0.19
CA ASN A 379 -18.93 10.79 -0.31
C ASN A 379 -19.07 9.26 -0.08
N VAL A 380 -20.30 8.74 -0.04
CA VAL A 380 -20.55 7.29 0.01
C VAL A 380 -20.89 6.78 -1.38
N LEU A 381 -20.22 5.71 -1.80
CA LEU A 381 -20.54 4.98 -3.02
C LEU A 381 -21.13 3.63 -2.64
N SER A 382 -22.40 3.41 -3.00
CA SER A 382 -23.08 2.14 -2.80
C SER A 382 -22.69 1.17 -3.91
N SER A 383 -22.41 -0.07 -3.52
CA SER A 383 -22.14 -1.13 -4.50
C SER A 383 -23.42 -1.66 -5.17
N ARG A 384 -24.60 -1.22 -4.71
CA ARG A 384 -25.90 -1.47 -5.35
C ARG A 384 -26.42 -0.30 -6.20
N GLY A 385 -25.64 0.77 -6.34
CA GLY A 385 -26.02 1.95 -7.15
C GLY A 385 -27.10 2.84 -6.54
N THR A 386 -27.57 2.55 -5.32
CA THR A 386 -28.53 3.38 -4.56
C THR A 386 -28.10 3.51 -3.10
N LEU A 387 -28.32 4.68 -2.50
CA LEU A 387 -28.03 4.96 -1.08
C LEU A 387 -29.21 4.62 -0.15
N ASP A 388 -30.38 4.30 -0.70
CA ASP A 388 -31.50 3.74 0.04
C ASP A 388 -31.72 2.30 -0.46
N VAL A 389 -31.41 1.33 0.40
CA VAL A 389 -31.51 -0.10 0.12
C VAL A 389 -32.44 -0.75 1.13
N ALA A 390 -33.37 -1.57 0.65
CA ALA A 390 -34.21 -2.42 1.48
C ALA A 390 -34.07 -3.88 1.04
N ASP A 391 -33.88 -4.79 2.00
CA ASP A 391 -33.78 -6.23 1.79
C ASP A 391 -34.74 -6.98 2.72
N SER A 392 -35.14 -8.17 2.29
CA SER A 392 -35.92 -9.12 3.09
C SER A 392 -35.10 -10.37 3.30
N ILE A 393 -34.74 -10.65 4.55
CA ILE A 393 -33.83 -11.73 4.93
C ILE A 393 -34.68 -12.90 5.45
N PRO A 394 -34.66 -14.07 4.76
CA PRO A 394 -35.41 -15.24 5.17
C PRO A 394 -35.06 -15.75 6.58
N PRO A 395 -35.93 -16.54 7.22
CA PRO A 395 -35.60 -17.30 8.42
C PRO A 395 -34.33 -18.14 8.25
N LEU A 396 -33.56 -18.30 9.34
CA LEU A 396 -32.33 -19.10 9.40
C LEU A 396 -31.32 -18.80 8.28
N SER A 397 -31.21 -17.53 7.87
CA SER A 397 -30.35 -17.11 6.78
C SER A 397 -29.54 -15.88 7.14
N ARG A 398 -28.54 -15.57 6.31
CA ARG A 398 -27.73 -14.36 6.42
C ARG A 398 -27.61 -13.68 5.07
N GLN A 399 -27.47 -12.36 5.10
CA GLN A 399 -27.29 -11.58 3.89
C GLN A 399 -26.29 -10.45 4.09
N VAL A 400 -25.38 -10.29 3.13
CA VAL A 400 -24.50 -9.12 3.02
C VAL A 400 -25.27 -7.99 2.34
N LEU A 401 -25.26 -6.84 2.99
CA LEU A 401 -25.90 -5.60 2.59
C LEU A 401 -24.78 -4.63 2.13
N PHE A 402 -24.98 -4.02 0.97
CA PHE A 402 -23.93 -3.49 0.08
C PHE A 402 -24.16 -2.05 -0.34
#